data_AF-A0A847I2U9-F1
#
_entry.id   AF-A0A847I2U9-F1
#
_cell.length_a   1.000
_cell.length_b   1.000
_cell.length_c   1.000
_cell.angle_alpha   90.00
_cell.angle_beta   90.00
_cell.angle_gamma   90.00
#
_symmetry.space_group_name_H-M   'P 1'
#
loop_
_entity.id
_entity.type
_entity.pdbx_description
1 polymer ?
#
loop_
_entity_poly.entity_id
_entity_poly.type
_entity_poly.pdbx_seq_one_letter_code
_entity_poly.pdbx_strand_id
1 'polypeptide(L)'
;MVERFTLGIDLGGTNLKAGICDAQGSLIAQHAIETKAELGFEGVLARMVALVDDLVEMSGKRRTEISAIGVGAPGPLSRAQGLIHNAPNLPGWVNVPLRQHLSGATGLPVVLENDANAAAFAELIVGAGCGAHSLVLLTLGTGVGGGIVLDGQVWHGADDSAGEMGHT
;
A
#
# COMPACT_ATOMS: atom_id res chain seq x y z
N MET A 1 -3.10 26.07 -8.50
CA MET A 1 -3.50 25.05 -7.49
C MET A 1 -2.23 24.53 -6.86
N VAL A 2 -2.17 24.33 -5.55
CA VAL A 2 -0.99 23.72 -4.93
C VAL A 2 -0.90 22.28 -5.45
N GLU A 3 0.22 21.92 -6.08
CA GLU A 3 0.48 20.53 -6.46
C GLU A 3 0.40 19.65 -5.22
N ARG A 4 -0.37 18.58 -5.33
CA ARG A 4 -0.70 17.68 -4.24
C ARG A 4 -0.05 16.35 -4.52
N PHE A 5 0.80 15.91 -3.61
CA PHE A 5 1.53 14.64 -3.69
C PHE A 5 0.78 13.54 -2.95
N THR A 6 1.10 12.30 -3.27
CA THR A 6 0.62 11.11 -2.54
C THR A 6 1.79 10.29 -2.05
N LEU A 7 1.65 9.66 -0.89
CA LEU A 7 2.67 8.76 -0.35
C LEU A 7 2.16 7.32 -0.41
N GLY A 8 2.91 6.41 -1.03
CA GLY A 8 2.63 4.97 -1.05
C GLY A 8 3.51 4.24 -0.04
N ILE A 9 2.96 3.25 0.67
CA ILE A 9 3.70 2.29 1.50
C ILE A 9 3.36 0.87 1.02
N ASP A 10 4.39 0.10 0.70
CA ASP A 10 4.35 -1.34 0.48
C ASP A 10 4.76 -2.04 1.79
N LEU A 11 3.77 -2.63 2.48
CA LEU A 11 3.92 -3.31 3.76
C LEU A 11 4.28 -4.77 3.54
N GLY A 12 5.57 -5.06 3.37
CA GLY A 12 6.08 -6.43 3.35
C GLY A 12 6.35 -6.98 4.75
N GLY A 13 6.42 -8.31 4.89
CA GLY A 13 6.84 -8.95 6.14
C GLY A 13 8.32 -8.71 6.51
N THR A 14 9.16 -8.49 5.49
CA THR A 14 10.61 -8.27 5.69
C THR A 14 11.00 -6.81 5.53
N ASN A 15 10.42 -6.11 4.57
CA ASN A 15 10.75 -4.72 4.27
C ASN A 15 9.48 -3.87 4.16
N LEU A 16 9.56 -2.65 4.70
CA LEU A 16 8.69 -1.54 4.36
C LEU A 16 9.36 -0.76 3.24
N LYS A 17 8.65 -0.55 2.13
CA LYS A 17 9.09 0.37 1.08
C LYS A 17 8.07 1.47 0.96
N ALA A 18 8.52 2.70 0.72
CA ALA A 18 7.61 3.80 0.55
C ALA A 18 8.16 4.82 -0.45
N GLY A 19 7.25 5.60 -1.03
CA GLY A 19 7.60 6.64 -1.98
C GLY A 19 6.56 7.76 -2.02
N ILE A 20 7.02 8.97 -2.34
CA ILE A 20 6.17 10.11 -2.62
C ILE A 20 6.08 10.27 -4.14
N CYS A 21 4.87 10.33 -4.67
CA CYS A 21 4.60 10.54 -6.08
C CYS A 21 3.84 11.84 -6.34
N ASP A 22 4.05 12.43 -7.51
CA ASP A 22 3.21 13.51 -8.03
C ASP A 22 1.90 12.99 -8.62
N ALA A 23 1.07 13.89 -9.17
CA ALA A 23 -0.22 13.56 -9.75
C ALA A 23 -0.12 12.75 -11.07
N GLN A 24 1.06 12.68 -11.68
CA GLN A 24 1.34 11.87 -12.87
C GLN A 24 1.90 10.49 -12.49
N GLY A 25 2.11 10.23 -11.19
CA GLY A 25 2.72 9.00 -10.69
C GLY A 25 4.25 9.01 -10.74
N SER A 26 4.88 10.15 -11.03
CA SER A 26 6.34 10.27 -11.01
C SER A 26 6.85 10.24 -9.58
N LEU A 27 7.89 9.45 -9.34
CA LEU A 27 8.49 9.29 -8.02
C LEU A 27 9.40 10.47 -7.66
N ILE A 28 9.09 11.16 -6.58
CA ILE A 28 9.83 12.32 -6.06
C ILE A 28 10.90 11.90 -5.06
N ALA A 29 10.55 10.99 -4.17
CA ALA A 29 11.45 10.40 -3.18
C ALA A 29 11.00 8.97 -2.88
N GLN A 30 11.95 8.10 -2.54
CA GLN A 30 11.67 6.75 -2.05
C GLN A 30 12.64 6.36 -0.95
N HIS A 31 12.17 5.50 -0.06
CA HIS A 31 12.99 4.93 0.99
C HIS A 31 12.48 3.53 1.35
N ALA A 32 13.37 2.71 1.87
CA ALA A 32 13.07 1.35 2.29
C ALA A 32 13.83 1.04 3.57
N ILE A 33 13.13 0.40 4.50
CA ILE A 33 13.66 -0.03 5.80
C ILE A 33 13.16 -1.43 6.10
N GLU A 34 13.86 -2.16 6.98
CA GLU A 34 13.36 -3.45 7.47
C GLU A 34 12.02 -3.28 8.19
N THR A 35 11.10 -4.22 8.04
CA THR A 35 9.81 -4.20 8.74
C THR A 35 9.98 -4.43 10.23
N LYS A 36 10.88 -5.34 10.61
CA LYS A 36 11.05 -5.81 12.00
C LYS A 36 9.72 -6.33 12.57
N ALA A 37 9.12 -7.29 11.87
CA ALA A 37 7.79 -7.83 12.16
C ALA A 37 7.69 -8.44 13.58
N GLU A 38 8.82 -8.88 14.15
CA GLU A 38 8.93 -9.36 15.53
C GLU A 38 8.59 -8.30 16.59
N LEU A 39 8.60 -7.01 16.24
CA LEU A 39 8.19 -5.91 17.13
C LEU A 39 6.66 -5.79 17.27
N GLY A 40 5.90 -6.62 16.56
CA GLY A 40 4.44 -6.60 16.57
C GLY A 40 3.86 -5.33 15.92
N PHE A 41 2.54 -5.16 16.07
CA PHE A 41 1.80 -4.07 15.44
C PHE A 41 2.36 -2.68 15.79
N GLU A 42 2.49 -2.37 17.07
CA GLU A 42 2.93 -1.03 17.52
C GLU A 42 4.34 -0.69 17.02
N GLY A 43 5.25 -1.67 17.02
CA GLY A 43 6.60 -1.49 16.52
C GLY A 43 6.62 -1.21 15.01
N VAL A 44 5.88 -1.99 14.23
CA VAL A 44 5.78 -1.79 12.78
C VAL A 44 5.07 -0.47 12.45
N LEU A 45 4.02 -0.10 13.19
CA LEU A 45 3.33 1.19 13.04
C LEU A 45 4.30 2.37 13.26
N ALA A 46 5.08 2.34 14.34
CA ALA A 46 6.08 3.38 14.61
C ALA A 46 7.11 3.50 13.47
N ARG A 47 7.48 2.37 12.86
CA ARG A 47 8.39 2.35 11.69
C ARG A 47 7.74 2.91 10.44
N MET A 48 6.47 2.61 10.17
CA MET A 48 5.72 3.23 9.08
C MET A 48 5.64 4.75 9.25
N VAL A 49 5.40 5.24 10.47
CA VAL A 49 5.36 6.68 10.77
C VAL A 49 6.73 7.31 10.55
N ALA A 50 7.81 6.72 11.08
CA ALA A 50 9.16 7.21 10.85
C ALA A 50 9.51 7.26 9.34
N LEU A 51 9.14 6.23 8.58
CA LEU A 51 9.36 6.19 7.14
C LEU A 51 8.60 7.30 6.39
N VAL A 52 7.39 7.65 6.84
CA VAL A 52 6.63 8.80 6.31
C VAL A 52 7.36 10.10 6.61
N ASP A 53 7.84 10.27 7.84
CA ASP A 53 8.54 11.47 8.29
C ASP A 53 9.84 11.68 7.50
N ASP A 54 10.63 10.61 7.36
CA ASP A 54 11.89 10.59 6.58
C ASP A 54 11.64 10.98 5.12
N LEU A 55 10.60 10.42 4.48
CA LEU A 55 10.27 10.75 3.09
C LEU A 55 9.85 12.21 2.90
N VAL A 56 9.08 12.75 3.83
CA VAL A 56 8.67 14.16 3.78
C VAL A 56 9.90 15.06 3.88
N GLU A 57 10.84 14.75 4.78
CA GLU A 57 12.11 15.48 4.90
C GLU A 57 12.97 15.36 3.64
N MET A 58 13.23 14.13 3.18
CA MET A 58 14.07 13.84 2.01
C MET A 58 13.53 14.49 0.72
N SER A 59 12.21 14.58 0.57
CA SER A 59 11.59 15.19 -0.61
C SER A 59 11.59 16.72 -0.59
N GLY A 60 11.96 17.34 0.53
CA GLY A 60 11.86 18.79 0.74
C GLY A 60 10.42 19.32 0.69
N LYS A 61 9.43 18.44 0.85
CA LYS A 61 8.00 18.79 0.87
C LYS A 61 7.54 19.05 2.29
N ARG A 62 6.42 19.77 2.42
CA ARG A 62 5.69 19.86 3.68
C ARG A 62 4.67 18.73 3.75
N ARG A 63 4.43 18.21 4.95
CA ARG A 63 3.37 17.21 5.18
C ARG A 63 2.00 17.67 4.66
N THR A 64 1.70 18.96 4.73
CA THR A 64 0.45 19.56 4.22
C THR A 64 0.31 19.53 2.69
N GLU A 65 1.37 19.19 1.97
CA GLU A 65 1.36 18.97 0.52
C GLU A 65 1.09 17.50 0.16
N ILE A 66 1.12 16.59 1.15
CA ILE A 66 0.73 15.19 1.00
C ILE A 66 -0.79 15.07 1.20
N SER A 67 -1.48 14.51 0.22
CA SER A 67 -2.95 14.42 0.23
C SER A 67 -3.47 13.21 0.98
N ALA A 68 -2.76 12.09 0.86
CA ALA A 68 -3.11 10.82 1.47
C ALA A 68 -1.90 9.87 1.45
N ILE A 69 -2.01 8.85 2.29
CA ILE A 69 -1.15 7.67 2.27
C ILE A 69 -1.95 6.49 1.69
N GLY A 70 -1.43 5.85 0.66
CA GLY A 70 -1.91 4.54 0.20
C GLY A 70 -1.02 3.44 0.78
N VAL A 71 -1.61 2.39 1.36
CA VAL A 71 -0.86 1.24 1.88
C VAL A 71 -1.27 -0.01 1.12
N GLY A 72 -0.33 -0.59 0.36
CA GLY A 72 -0.43 -1.96 -0.14
C GLY A 72 -0.02 -2.91 0.98
N ALA A 73 -0.89 -3.83 1.35
CA ALA A 73 -0.66 -4.73 2.47
C ALA A 73 -1.03 -6.19 2.13
N PRO A 74 -0.40 -7.17 2.79
CA PRO A 74 -0.79 -8.56 2.68
C PRO A 74 -2.19 -8.76 3.22
N GLY A 75 -3.01 -9.51 2.48
CA GLY A 75 -4.34 -9.94 2.92
C GLY A 75 -4.32 -11.13 3.89
N PRO A 76 -5.50 -11.52 4.40
CA PRO A 76 -6.81 -10.90 4.17
C PRO A 76 -7.00 -9.55 4.90
N LEU A 77 -7.66 -8.60 4.23
CA LEU A 77 -7.96 -7.26 4.75
C LEU A 77 -9.38 -6.81 4.37
N SER A 78 -9.93 -5.84 5.11
CA SER A 78 -11.16 -5.13 4.76
C SER A 78 -10.83 -3.69 4.41
N ARG A 79 -11.01 -3.31 3.14
CA ARG A 79 -10.78 -1.92 2.72
C ARG A 79 -11.83 -0.98 3.25
N ALA A 80 -13.09 -1.44 3.35
CA ALA A 80 -14.18 -0.63 3.89
C ALA A 80 -13.89 -0.24 5.36
N GLN A 81 -13.48 -1.22 6.18
CA GLN A 81 -13.17 -0.98 7.59
C GLN A 81 -11.77 -0.39 7.82
N GLY A 82 -10.87 -0.50 6.83
CA GLY A 82 -9.47 -0.10 6.99
C GLY A 82 -8.71 -1.01 7.96
N LEU A 83 -9.00 -2.31 7.89
CA LEU A 83 -8.59 -3.32 8.85
C LEU A 83 -7.80 -4.44 8.14
N ILE A 84 -6.71 -4.91 8.76
CA ILE A 84 -6.05 -6.16 8.37
C ILE A 84 -6.59 -7.26 9.28
N HIS A 85 -7.27 -8.26 8.70
CA HIS A 85 -7.88 -9.36 9.47
C HIS A 85 -6.80 -10.26 10.05
N ASN A 86 -5.88 -10.67 9.20
CA ASN A 86 -4.72 -11.48 9.55
C ASN A 86 -3.66 -11.24 8.48
N ALA A 87 -2.39 -11.16 8.88
CA ALA A 87 -1.27 -11.06 7.95
C ALA A 87 -0.28 -12.17 8.28
N PRO A 88 -0.19 -13.25 7.47
CA PRO A 88 0.68 -14.39 7.76
C PRO A 88 2.15 -14.01 7.99
N ASN A 89 2.59 -12.95 7.31
CA ASN A 89 3.96 -12.46 7.36
C ASN A 89 4.21 -11.41 8.46
N LEU A 90 3.19 -11.06 9.27
CA LEU A 90 3.26 -10.09 10.36
C LEU A 90 2.74 -10.73 11.65
N PRO A 91 3.61 -11.34 12.48
CA PRO A 91 3.19 -12.06 13.67
C PRO A 91 2.39 -11.19 14.64
N GLY A 92 1.28 -11.74 15.15
CA GLY A 92 0.42 -11.07 16.13
C GLY A 92 -0.56 -10.05 15.56
N TRP A 93 -0.61 -9.85 14.23
CA TRP A 93 -1.60 -8.99 13.60
C TRP A 93 -2.92 -9.73 13.44
N VAL A 94 -3.88 -9.41 14.32
CA VAL A 94 -5.24 -9.94 14.28
C VAL A 94 -6.23 -8.80 14.40
N ASN A 95 -7.07 -8.60 13.38
CA ASN A 95 -8.06 -7.53 13.30
C ASN A 95 -7.49 -6.14 13.67
N VAL A 96 -6.40 -5.77 12.99
CA VAL A 96 -5.67 -4.52 13.23
C VAL A 96 -6.32 -3.37 12.44
N PRO A 97 -6.84 -2.31 13.09
CA PRO A 97 -7.44 -1.16 12.40
C PRO A 97 -6.37 -0.19 11.87
N LEU A 98 -5.52 -0.68 10.95
CA LEU A 98 -4.33 0.01 10.47
C LEU A 98 -4.61 1.43 9.97
N ARG A 99 -5.71 1.63 9.23
CA ARG A 99 -6.10 2.96 8.72
C ARG A 99 -6.22 3.97 9.87
N GLN A 100 -6.92 3.60 10.93
CA GLN A 100 -7.19 4.51 12.04
C GLN A 100 -5.89 4.89 12.76
N HIS A 101 -5.05 3.90 13.08
CA HIS A 101 -3.81 4.14 13.81
C HIS A 101 -2.81 4.95 12.99
N LEU A 102 -2.59 4.57 11.73
CA LEU A 102 -1.64 5.28 10.88
C LEU A 102 -2.13 6.69 10.55
N SER A 103 -3.44 6.87 10.32
CA SER A 103 -4.02 8.19 10.09
C SER A 103 -3.90 9.07 11.34
N GLY A 104 -4.19 8.53 12.53
CA GLY A 104 -4.05 9.25 13.79
C GLY A 104 -2.61 9.65 14.10
N ALA A 105 -1.64 8.77 13.81
CA ALA A 105 -0.23 9.04 14.06
C ALA A 105 0.39 10.02 13.05
N THR A 106 -0.04 9.99 11.79
CA THR A 106 0.53 10.84 10.73
C THR A 106 -0.23 12.14 10.51
N GLY A 107 -1.50 12.22 10.90
CA GLY A 107 -2.43 13.30 10.57
C GLY A 107 -2.89 13.30 9.11
N LEU A 108 -2.60 12.24 8.35
CA LEU A 108 -2.92 12.13 6.92
C LEU A 108 -4.06 11.13 6.70
N PRO A 109 -4.93 11.33 5.69
CA PRO A 109 -5.88 10.29 5.25
C PRO A 109 -5.15 9.03 4.81
N VAL A 110 -5.67 7.85 5.16
CA VAL A 110 -5.06 6.56 4.81
C VAL A 110 -6.05 5.68 4.06
N VAL A 111 -5.62 5.11 2.93
CA VAL A 111 -6.35 4.09 2.18
C VAL A 111 -5.55 2.79 2.21
N LEU A 112 -6.24 1.66 2.29
CA LEU A 112 -5.63 0.33 2.25
C LEU A 112 -6.03 -0.35 0.94
N GLU A 113 -5.10 -1.12 0.39
CA GLU A 113 -5.32 -2.01 -0.73
C GLU A 113 -4.49 -3.30 -0.53
N ASN A 114 -4.92 -4.40 -1.13
CA ASN A 114 -4.09 -5.61 -1.22
C ASN A 114 -2.83 -5.29 -2.06
N ASP A 115 -1.69 -5.85 -1.67
CA ASP A 115 -0.39 -5.61 -2.34
C ASP A 115 -0.39 -5.98 -3.83
N ALA A 116 -0.92 -7.14 -4.21
CA ALA A 116 -1.04 -7.57 -5.61
C ALA A 116 -2.02 -6.70 -6.41
N ASN A 117 -3.13 -6.28 -5.80
CA ASN A 117 -4.05 -5.31 -6.40
C ASN A 117 -3.40 -3.95 -6.62
N ALA A 118 -2.66 -3.44 -5.63
CA ALA A 118 -1.94 -2.19 -5.71
C ALA A 118 -0.86 -2.24 -6.81
N ALA A 119 -0.15 -3.36 -6.92
CA ALA A 119 0.81 -3.59 -8.00
C ALA A 119 0.13 -3.59 -9.38
N ALA A 120 -1.01 -4.29 -9.53
CA ALA A 120 -1.77 -4.30 -10.79
C ALA A 120 -2.24 -2.90 -11.19
N PHE A 121 -2.71 -2.11 -10.22
CA PHE A 121 -3.12 -0.74 -10.46
C PHE A 121 -1.94 0.17 -10.83
N ALA A 122 -0.79 0.01 -10.17
CA ALA A 122 0.42 0.74 -10.53
C ALA A 122 0.89 0.41 -11.97
N GLU A 123 0.85 -0.86 -12.36
CA GLU A 123 1.16 -1.29 -13.74
C GLU A 123 0.22 -0.66 -14.78
N LEU A 124 -1.06 -0.46 -14.43
CA LEU A 124 -2.01 0.24 -15.30
C LEU A 124 -1.67 1.72 -15.48
N ILE A 125 -1.30 2.41 -14.39
CA ILE A 125 -1.10 3.87 -14.41
C ILE A 125 0.25 4.24 -15.02
N VAL A 126 1.33 3.59 -14.57
CA VAL A 126 2.71 4.01 -14.88
C VAL A 126 3.59 2.89 -15.44
N GLY A 127 3.08 1.66 -15.49
CA GLY A 127 3.85 0.49 -15.90
C GLY A 127 3.49 -0.07 -17.28
N ALA A 128 3.64 -1.38 -17.43
CA ALA A 128 3.45 -2.11 -18.69
C ALA A 128 1.99 -2.11 -19.18
N GLY A 129 1.04 -1.83 -18.30
CA GLY A 129 -0.39 -1.71 -18.61
C GLY A 129 -0.81 -0.32 -19.08
N CYS A 130 0.08 0.66 -19.15
CA CYS A 130 -0.26 2.02 -19.54
C CYS A 130 -0.94 2.07 -20.92
N GLY A 131 -2.12 2.72 -20.99
CA GLY A 131 -2.96 2.78 -22.18
C GLY A 131 -3.98 1.64 -22.31
N ALA A 132 -3.92 0.61 -21.47
CA ALA A 132 -4.99 -0.36 -21.35
C ALA A 132 -6.16 0.21 -20.52
N HIS A 133 -7.34 -0.35 -20.71
CA HIS A 133 -8.51 -0.08 -19.86
C HIS A 133 -8.70 -1.13 -18.77
N SER A 134 -8.28 -2.36 -19.05
CA SER A 134 -8.41 -3.50 -18.16
C SER A 134 -7.14 -4.34 -18.26
N LEU A 135 -6.67 -4.87 -17.14
CA LEU A 135 -5.52 -5.77 -17.09
C LEU A 135 -5.67 -6.81 -15.99
N VAL A 136 -4.92 -7.89 -16.14
CA VAL A 136 -4.68 -8.87 -15.08
C VAL A 136 -3.17 -8.91 -14.86
N LEU A 137 -2.74 -8.70 -13.61
CA LEU A 137 -1.37 -8.91 -13.19
C LEU A 137 -1.28 -10.22 -12.43
N LEU A 138 -0.26 -11.02 -12.74
CA LEU A 138 0.15 -12.18 -11.96
C LEU A 138 1.52 -11.89 -11.34
N THR A 139 1.62 -12.05 -10.03
CA THR A 139 2.90 -11.95 -9.32
C THR A 139 3.44 -13.36 -9.08
N LEU A 140 4.61 -13.66 -9.65
CA LEU A 140 5.26 -14.96 -9.53
C LEU A 140 6.51 -14.82 -8.65
N GLY A 141 6.42 -15.28 -7.40
CA GLY A 141 7.48 -15.19 -6.41
C GLY A 141 7.56 -16.44 -5.54
N THR A 142 7.69 -16.24 -4.22
CA THR A 142 7.58 -17.33 -3.23
C THR A 142 6.18 -17.96 -3.23
N GLY A 143 5.17 -17.19 -3.61
CA GLY A 143 3.82 -17.65 -3.93
C GLY A 143 3.33 -17.05 -5.25
N VAL A 144 2.08 -17.37 -5.59
CA VAL A 144 1.38 -16.78 -6.74
C VAL A 144 0.32 -15.83 -6.21
N GLY A 145 0.44 -14.56 -6.54
CA GLY A 145 -0.60 -13.55 -6.30
C GLY A 145 -1.14 -13.02 -7.61
N GLY A 146 -2.19 -12.20 -7.52
CA GLY A 146 -2.73 -11.54 -8.69
C GLY A 146 -3.61 -10.34 -8.35
N GLY A 147 -3.72 -9.45 -9.31
CA GLY A 147 -4.61 -8.30 -9.23
C GLY A 147 -5.34 -8.13 -10.54
N ILE A 148 -6.63 -7.80 -10.46
CA ILE A 148 -7.49 -7.63 -11.63
C ILE A 148 -7.95 -6.18 -11.64
N VAL A 149 -7.75 -5.51 -12.78
CA VAL A 149 -8.24 -4.14 -13.01
C VAL A 149 -9.19 -4.19 -14.20
N LEU A 150 -10.43 -3.74 -13.99
CA LEU A 150 -11.48 -3.68 -15.00
C LEU A 150 -11.94 -2.23 -15.15
N ASP A 151 -11.92 -1.72 -16.38
CA ASP A 151 -12.36 -0.36 -16.73
C ASP A 151 -11.71 0.73 -15.85
N GLY A 152 -10.41 0.58 -15.61
CA GLY A 152 -9.60 1.49 -14.80
C GLY A 152 -9.80 1.35 -13.29
N GLN A 153 -10.55 0.36 -12.82
CA GLN A 153 -10.81 0.13 -11.39
C GLN A 153 -10.35 -1.26 -10.97
N VAL A 154 -9.69 -1.34 -9.82
CA VAL A 154 -9.38 -2.66 -9.23
C VAL A 154 -10.69 -3.40 -8.96
N TRP A 155 -10.75 -4.66 -9.36
CA TRP A 155 -11.87 -5.56 -9.10
C TRP A 155 -11.59 -6.36 -7.83
N HIS A 156 -12.34 -6.07 -6.76
CA HIS A 156 -12.13 -6.66 -5.44
C HIS A 156 -12.98 -7.90 -5.15
N GLY A 157 -13.94 -8.22 -6.02
CA GLY A 157 -14.90 -9.30 -5.76
C GLY A 157 -15.90 -8.94 -4.65
N ALA A 158 -16.54 -9.96 -4.08
CA ALA A 158 -17.61 -9.78 -3.09
C ALA A 158 -17.10 -9.50 -1.67
N ASP A 159 -15.87 -9.92 -1.36
CA ASP A 159 -15.29 -9.96 -0.01
C ASP A 159 -13.82 -9.50 0.03
N ASP A 160 -13.39 -8.66 -0.92
CA ASP A 160 -12.02 -8.18 -1.06
C ASP A 160 -10.97 -9.29 -1.38
N SER A 161 -11.40 -10.48 -1.85
CA SER A 161 -10.51 -11.62 -2.18
C SER A 161 -10.34 -11.92 -3.68
N ALA A 162 -10.88 -11.09 -4.58
CA ALA A 162 -10.66 -11.30 -6.01
C ALA A 162 -9.17 -11.18 -6.37
N GLY A 163 -8.69 -12.04 -7.26
CA GLY A 163 -7.30 -12.05 -7.71
C GLY A 163 -6.38 -13.03 -6.97
N GLU A 164 -6.88 -13.78 -5.98
CA GLU A 164 -6.16 -14.84 -5.24
C GLU A 164 -5.90 -16.11 -6.09
N MET A 165 -5.34 -15.94 -7.29
CA MET A 165 -5.16 -17.00 -8.29
C MET A 165 -4.17 -18.10 -7.88
N GLY A 166 -3.40 -17.89 -6.81
CA GLY A 166 -2.49 -18.91 -6.26
C GLY A 166 -3.17 -20.01 -5.44
N HIS A 167 -4.47 -19.89 -5.16
CA HIS A 167 -5.23 -20.79 -4.28
C HIS A 167 -6.33 -21.59 -5.02
N THR A 168 -6.20 -21.78 -6.34
CA THR A 168 -7.16 -22.49 -7.20
C THR A 168 -7.01 -24.00 -7.18
#